data_AF-A0A2D6YHN5-F1
#
_entry.id   AF-A0A2D6YHN5-F1
#
_cell.length_a   1.000
_cell.length_b   1.000
_cell.length_c   1.000
_cell.angle_alpha   90.00
_cell.angle_beta   90.00
_cell.angle_gamma   90.00
#
_symmetry.space_group_name_H-M   'P 1'
#
loop_
_entity.id
_entity.type
_entity.pdbx_description
1 polymer ?
#
loop_
_entity_poly.entity_id
_entity_poly.type
_entity_poly.pdbx_seq_one_letter_code
_entity_poly.pdbx_strand_id
1 'polypeptide(L)' 'SDVIPFARKVVESFPDRVLWGTDWPHPNMKSHMPDDGHLVDVIPHIATTTELQHKLLIDNPMRLYWAD' A
#
# COMPACT_ATOMS: atom_id res chain seq x y z
N SER A 1 -11.27 2.33 -7.99
CA SER A 1 -12.00 2.08 -6.74
C SER A 1 -12.31 3.39 -6.05
N ASP A 2 -13.47 3.46 -5.40
CA ASP A 2 -13.92 4.52 -4.50
C ASP A 2 -12.95 4.82 -3.34
N VAL A 3 -12.07 3.88 -2.97
CA VAL A 3 -11.10 4.05 -1.88
C VAL A 3 -9.85 4.84 -2.25
N ILE A 4 -9.55 4.98 -3.55
CA ILE A 4 -8.30 5.60 -4.04
C ILE A 4 -8.09 7.02 -3.50
N PRO A 5 -9.09 7.94 -3.52
CA PRO A 5 -8.90 9.30 -3.02
C PRO A 5 -8.52 9.35 -1.54
N PHE A 6 -9.07 8.44 -0.72
CA PHE A 6 -8.81 8.39 0.71
C PHE A 6 -7.41 7.83 0.99
N ALA A 7 -7.05 6.71 0.37
CA ALA A 7 -5.73 6.11 0.52
C ALA A 7 -4.62 7.06 0.04
N ARG A 8 -4.82 7.73 -1.12
CA ARG A 8 -3.89 8.76 -1.61
C ARG A 8 -3.70 9.88 -0.60
N LYS A 9 -4.80 10.39 -0.03
CA LYS A 9 -4.72 11.46 0.97
C LYS A 9 -3.89 11.05 2.19
N VAL A 10 -4.00 9.80 2.63
CA VAL A 10 -3.21 9.26 3.75
C VAL A 10 -1.72 9.16 3.37
N VAL A 11 -1.40 8.64 2.19
CA VAL A 11 -0.02 8.54 1.70
C VAL A 11 0.63 9.93 1.58
N GLU A 12 -0.06 10.90 1.00
CA GLU A 12 0.46 12.27 0.82
C GLU A 12 0.59 13.03 2.16
N SER A 13 -0.31 12.80 3.12
CA SER A 13 -0.30 13.52 4.41
C SER A 13 0.70 12.93 5.41
N PHE A 14 1.02 11.63 5.30
CA PHE A 14 1.88 10.92 6.25
C PHE A 14 2.94 10.05 5.54
N PRO A 15 3.74 10.61 4.61
CA PRO A 15 4.57 9.82 3.71
C PRO A 15 5.63 8.96 4.40
N ASP A 16 6.08 9.34 5.61
CA ASP A 16 7.10 8.62 6.38
C ASP A 16 6.50 7.65 7.42
N ARG A 17 5.18 7.47 7.45
CA ARG A 17 4.46 6.69 8.48
C ARG A 17 3.43 5.73 7.90
N VAL A 18 3.56 5.38 6.62
CA VAL A 18 2.65 4.48 5.90
C VAL A 18 3.44 3.36 5.23
N LEU A 19 2.80 2.19 5.13
CA LEU A 19 3.31 0.99 4.49
C LEU A 19 2.15 0.23 3.82
N TRP A 20 2.47 -0.68 2.91
CA TRP A 20 1.49 -1.41 2.11
C TRP A 20 1.72 -2.92 2.21
N GLY A 21 0.63 -3.69 2.15
CA GLY A 21 0.66 -5.14 2.08
C GLY A 21 -0.58 -5.67 1.35
N THR A 22 -0.47 -6.86 0.76
CA THR A 22 -1.56 -7.48 0.00
C THR A 22 -2.71 -7.97 0.87
N ASP A 23 -2.43 -8.32 2.14
CA ASP A 23 -3.31 -9.10 3.01
C ASP A 23 -3.57 -10.56 2.53
N TRP A 24 -2.78 -11.05 1.56
CA TRP A 24 -2.84 -12.47 1.16
C TRP A 24 -2.53 -13.38 2.37
N PRO A 25 -3.29 -14.48 2.61
CA PRO A 25 -4.26 -15.14 1.73
C PRO A 25 -5.72 -14.71 1.91
N HIS A 26 -5.99 -13.49 2.37
CA HIS A 26 -7.33 -12.91 2.49
C HIS A 26 -8.28 -13.78 3.34
N PRO A 27 -7.96 -14.09 4.61
CA PRO A 27 -8.55 -15.20 5.38
C PRO A 27 -10.07 -15.13 5.60
N ASN A 28 -10.70 -13.99 5.34
CA ASN A 28 -12.16 -13.79 5.46
C ASN A 28 -12.88 -13.57 4.12
N MET A 29 -12.18 -13.47 2.99
CA MET A 29 -12.76 -13.17 1.67
C MET A 29 -13.20 -14.43 0.91
N LYS A 30 -14.08 -15.24 1.51
CA LYS A 30 -14.39 -16.59 1.00
C LYS A 30 -15.16 -16.64 -0.32
N SER A 31 -15.98 -15.62 -0.62
CA SER A 31 -16.86 -15.61 -1.81
C SER A 31 -16.40 -14.66 -2.92
N HIS A 32 -15.50 -13.73 -2.60
CA HIS A 32 -15.02 -12.70 -3.52
C HIS A 32 -13.51 -12.52 -3.29
N MET A 33 -12.75 -13.58 -3.58
CA MET A 33 -11.29 -13.50 -3.53
C MET A 33 -10.83 -12.41 -4.49
N PRO A 34 -10.07 -11.40 -4.02
CA PRO A 34 -9.56 -10.38 -4.90
C PRO A 34 -8.50 -10.97 -5.82
N ASP A 35 -8.37 -10.38 -7.00
CA ASP A 35 -7.18 -10.57 -7.81
C ASP A 35 -6.03 -9.76 -7.18
N ASP A 36 -5.01 -10.44 -6.69
CA ASP A 36 -3.85 -9.79 -6.06
C ASP A 36 -3.13 -8.82 -7.01
N GLY A 37 -3.13 -9.09 -8.32
CA GLY A 37 -2.56 -8.20 -9.33
C GLY A 37 -3.28 -6.86 -9.36
N HIS A 38 -4.61 -6.87 -9.32
CA HIS A 38 -5.40 -5.63 -9.23
C HIS A 38 -5.15 -4.86 -7.93
N LEU A 39 -4.83 -5.54 -6.82
CA LEU A 39 -4.46 -4.86 -5.56
C LEU A 39 -3.12 -4.14 -5.70
N VAL A 40 -2.13 -4.79 -6.32
CA VAL A 40 -0.81 -4.18 -6.59
C VAL A 40 -0.95 -3.00 -7.57
N ASP A 41 -1.80 -3.11 -8.59
CA ASP A 41 -2.05 -2.05 -9.58
C ASP A 41 -2.67 -0.77 -8.95
N VAL A 42 -3.22 -0.84 -7.73
CA VAL A 42 -3.71 0.34 -6.99
C VAL A 42 -2.56 1.22 -6.48
N ILE A 43 -1.37 0.66 -6.24
CA ILE A 43 -0.22 1.37 -5.67
C ILE A 43 0.10 2.69 -6.41
N PRO A 44 0.32 2.72 -7.74
CA PRO A 44 0.60 3.98 -8.45
C PRO A 44 -0.54 4.99 -8.41
N HIS A 45 -1.76 4.56 -8.08
CA HIS A 45 -2.90 5.46 -7.90
C HIS A 45 -2.95 6.11 -6.52
N ILE A 46 -2.37 5.50 -5.48
CA ILE A 46 -2.35 6.04 -4.11
C ILE A 46 -1.00 6.66 -3.74
N ALA A 47 0.09 6.18 -4.34
CA ALA A 47 1.44 6.74 -4.27
C ALA A 47 1.86 7.18 -5.68
N THR A 48 1.51 8.42 -6.03
CA THR A 48 1.53 8.92 -7.42
C THR A 48 2.91 9.33 -7.94
N THR A 49 3.93 9.30 -7.08
CA THR A 49 5.32 9.58 -7.47
C THR A 49 6.24 8.42 -7.07
N THR A 50 7.37 8.30 -7.76
CA THR A 50 8.39 7.28 -7.45
C THR A 50 8.88 7.41 -6.01
N GLU A 51 9.02 8.62 -5.49
CA GLU A 51 9.46 8.88 -4.12
C GLU A 51 8.42 8.37 -3.10
N LEU A 52 7.13 8.60 -3.36
CA LEU A 52 6.06 8.08 -2.49
C LEU A 52 5.99 6.55 -2.54
N GLN A 53 6.20 5.94 -3.71
CA GLN A 53 6.26 4.49 -3.86
C GLN A 53 7.47 3.90 -3.11
N HIS A 54 8.64 4.53 -3.23
CA HIS A 54 9.87 4.11 -2.54
C HIS A 54 9.68 4.15 -1.03
N LYS A 55 9.10 5.24 -0.49
CA LYS A 55 8.78 5.32 0.94
C LYS A 55 7.80 4.25 1.39
N LEU A 56 6.70 4.08 0.65
CA LEU A 56 5.61 3.16 0.98
C LEU A 56 6.06 1.69 0.98
N LEU A 57 6.94 1.32 0.05
CA LEU A 57 7.31 -0.08 -0.23
C LEU A 57 8.69 -0.49 0.29
N ILE A 58 9.59 0.46 0.49
CA ILE A 58 11.00 0.19 0.84
C ILE A 58 11.37 0.89 2.15
N ASP A 59 11.47 2.23 2.14
CA ASP A 59 12.11 2.93 3.27
C ASP A 59 11.34 2.75 4.58
N ASN A 60 10.01 2.89 4.56
CA ASN A 60 9.20 2.80 5.77
C ASN A 60 9.16 1.36 6.32
N PRO A 61 8.89 0.31 5.51
CA PRO A 61 9.00 -1.07 5.97
C PRO A 61 10.41 -1.43 6.47
N MET A 62 11.47 -1.04 5.77
CA MET A 62 12.85 -1.32 6.18
C MET A 62 13.17 -0.71 7.54
N ARG A 63 12.79 0.55 7.76
CA ARG A 63 12.98 1.23 9.04
C ARG A 63 12.18 0.60 10.18
N LEU A 64 11.05 -0.06 9.90
CA LEU A 64 10.20 -0.66 10.92
C LEU A 64 10.60 -2.10 11.26
N TYR A 65 10.95 -2.91 10.25
CA TYR A 65 11.15 -4.34 10.40
C TYR A 65 12.63 -4.78 10.33
N TRP A 66 13.53 -3.94 9.82
CA TRP A 66 14.96 -4.22 9.60
C TRP A 66 15.83 -3.03 10.05
N ALA A 67 15.55 -2.48 11.23
CA ALA A 67 16.26 -1.31 11.76
C ALA A 67 17.68 -1.60 12.31
N ASP A 68 18.09 -2.87 12.27
CA ASP A 68 19.35 -3.36 12.83
C ASP A 68 20.47 -3.44 11.77
#